data_AF-A0AAV8UXN7-F1
#
_entry.id   AF-A0AAV8UXN7-F1
#
_cell.length_a   1.000
_cell.length_b   1.000
_cell.length_c   1.000
_cell.angle_alpha   90.00
_cell.angle_beta   90.00
_cell.angle_gamma   90.00
#
_symmetry.space_group_name_H-M   'P 1'
#
loop_
_entity.id
_entity.type
_entity.pdbx_description
1 polymer ?
#
loop_
_entity_poly.entity_id
_entity_poly.type
_entity_poly.pdbx_seq_one_letter_code
_entity_poly.pdbx_strand_id
1 'polypeptide(L)'
;MNILPHKSWNVWSVKNIARVEKDEERARLEESERKEKALKVESEKRLERLRGKSKSFKNGREEEVRFSLFAEEERKAGSENPDVAKERRKREARELDSSRDYLGGRERQKRPWYATEDPEARLAANADSRKQWREDKRKHREDPLASASSKKEKSVKKTREKRKTSSKSQTTSMDELRQQREKREAAERKRIEAVLSKSNRSKQTPLPDDRSRDYHEGFTAYSGGRRRDKRRRRH
;
A
#
# COMPACT_ATOMS: atom_id res chain seq x y z
N MET A 1 45.44 -33.30 -6.66
CA MET A 1 45.19 -33.25 -5.20
C MET A 1 43.82 -32.63 -4.94
N ASN A 2 42.97 -33.26 -4.13
CA ASN A 2 41.68 -32.69 -3.74
C ASN A 2 41.84 -31.76 -2.52
N ILE A 3 41.69 -30.46 -2.75
CA ILE A 3 41.91 -29.42 -1.74
C ILE A 3 40.63 -29.13 -0.93
N LEU A 4 39.47 -29.51 -1.47
CA LEU A 4 38.15 -29.24 -0.90
C LEU A 4 37.95 -29.75 0.55
N PRO A 5 38.35 -30.97 0.95
CA PRO A 5 38.13 -31.46 2.32
C PRO A 5 38.89 -30.66 3.40
N HIS A 6 39.93 -29.92 3.02
CA HIS A 6 40.70 -29.08 3.94
C HIS A 6 40.13 -27.66 4.09
N LYS A 7 39.05 -27.33 3.39
CA LYS A 7 38.42 -26.01 3.47
C LYS A 7 37.27 -26.02 4.50
N SER A 8 37.24 -24.98 5.33
CA SER A 8 36.22 -24.79 6.36
C SER A 8 34.81 -24.54 5.79
N TRP A 9 34.70 -24.05 4.55
CA TRP A 9 33.43 -23.81 3.87
C TRP A 9 32.90 -25.03 3.10
N ASN A 10 33.62 -26.15 3.12
CA ASN A 10 33.18 -27.35 2.41
C ASN A 10 31.85 -27.86 2.97
N VAL A 11 30.79 -27.80 2.16
CA VAL A 11 29.43 -28.22 2.51
C VAL A 11 29.38 -29.66 3.02
N TRP A 12 30.21 -30.53 2.44
CA TRP A 12 30.30 -31.95 2.80
C TRP A 12 31.16 -32.23 4.02
N SER A 13 31.74 -31.20 4.65
CA SER A 13 32.45 -31.38 5.91
C SER A 13 31.47 -31.79 7.00
N VAL A 14 31.80 -32.83 7.77
CA VAL A 14 31.00 -33.32 8.91
C VAL A 14 30.61 -32.18 9.85
N LYS A 15 31.49 -31.20 10.06
CA LYS A 15 31.23 -30.04 10.93
C LYS A 15 30.15 -29.11 10.37
N ASN A 16 30.10 -28.95 9.04
CA ASN A 16 29.11 -28.10 8.40
C ASN A 16 27.76 -28.80 8.29
N ILE A 17 27.76 -30.11 8.01
CA ILE A 17 26.55 -30.95 8.04
C ILE A 17 25.91 -30.89 9.44
N ALA A 18 26.68 -31.13 10.51
CA ALA A 18 26.16 -31.07 11.88
C ALA A 18 25.63 -29.67 12.27
N ARG A 19 26.21 -28.59 11.71
CA ARG A 19 25.71 -27.23 11.93
C ARG A 19 24.38 -26.99 11.24
N VAL A 20 24.25 -27.46 9.99
CA VAL A 20 23.00 -27.40 9.23
C VAL A 20 21.91 -28.20 9.93
N GLU A 21 22.20 -29.43 10.35
CA GLU A 21 21.26 -30.27 11.09
C GLU A 21 20.76 -29.57 12.37
N LYS A 22 21.67 -28.96 13.15
CA LYS A 22 21.28 -28.23 14.36
C LYS A 22 20.41 -26.99 14.07
N ASP A 23 20.70 -26.28 12.99
CA ASP A 23 19.91 -25.12 12.59
C ASP A 23 18.53 -25.55 12.03
N GLU A 24 18.46 -26.67 11.31
CA GLU A 24 17.21 -27.30 10.85
C GLU A 24 16.35 -27.83 12.00
N GLU A 25 16.95 -28.47 13.00
CA GLU A 25 16.27 -28.91 14.22
C GLU A 25 15.66 -27.72 14.99
N ARG A 26 16.41 -26.63 15.13
CA ARG A 26 15.92 -25.39 15.75
C ARG A 26 14.75 -24.81 14.97
N ALA A 27 14.86 -24.73 13.64
CA ALA A 27 13.77 -24.26 12.79
C ALA A 27 12.53 -25.14 12.92
N ARG A 28 12.71 -26.47 12.98
CA ARG A 28 11.62 -27.44 13.14
C ARG A 28 10.90 -27.27 14.50
N LEU A 29 11.66 -27.08 15.58
CA LEU A 29 11.10 -26.84 16.92
C LEU A 29 10.32 -25.53 16.99
N GLU A 30 10.86 -24.45 16.41
CA GLU A 30 10.17 -23.16 16.36
C GLU A 30 8.86 -23.24 15.56
N GLU A 31 8.87 -23.97 14.43
CA GLU A 31 7.65 -24.21 13.65
C GLU A 31 6.62 -25.04 14.40
N SER A 32 7.02 -26.09 15.14
CA SER A 32 6.08 -26.87 15.95
C SER A 32 5.48 -26.03 17.07
N GLU A 33 6.29 -25.25 17.79
CA GLU A 33 5.78 -24.37 18.85
C GLU A 33 4.82 -23.32 18.29
N ARG A 34 5.11 -22.76 17.11
CA ARG A 34 4.24 -21.79 16.47
C ARG A 34 2.90 -22.40 16.07
N LYS A 35 2.91 -23.64 15.57
CA LYS A 35 1.70 -24.41 15.24
C LYS A 35 0.89 -24.71 16.50
N GLU A 36 1.53 -25.15 17.58
CA GLU A 36 0.86 -25.40 18.87
C GLU A 36 0.23 -24.13 19.44
N LYS A 37 0.96 -23.01 19.42
CA LYS A 37 0.42 -21.70 19.84
C LYS A 37 -0.78 -21.30 19.00
N ALA A 38 -0.74 -21.50 17.67
CA ALA A 38 -1.85 -21.20 16.78
C ALA A 38 -3.09 -22.06 17.08
N LEU A 39 -2.90 -23.38 17.26
CA LEU A 39 -3.98 -24.31 17.63
C LEU A 39 -4.59 -23.95 18.99
N LYS A 40 -3.75 -23.59 19.97
CA LYS A 40 -4.21 -23.16 21.29
C LYS A 40 -5.07 -21.90 21.19
N VAL A 41 -4.60 -20.88 20.48
CA VAL A 41 -5.38 -19.63 20.26
C VAL A 41 -6.68 -19.92 19.52
N GLU A 42 -6.69 -20.81 18.54
CA GLU A 42 -7.92 -21.21 17.84
C GLU A 42 -8.90 -21.91 18.78
N SER A 43 -8.40 -22.83 19.61
CA SER A 43 -9.22 -23.54 20.59
C SER A 43 -9.82 -22.60 21.63
N GLU A 44 -9.04 -21.61 22.11
CA GLU A 44 -9.49 -20.56 23.03
C GLU A 44 -10.57 -19.69 22.39
N LYS A 45 -10.39 -19.24 21.15
CA LYS A 45 -11.40 -18.48 20.40
C LYS A 45 -12.69 -19.28 20.20
N ARG A 46 -12.57 -20.57 19.89
CA ARG A 46 -13.73 -21.46 19.74
C ARG A 46 -14.49 -21.59 21.05
N LEU A 47 -13.78 -21.79 22.17
CA LEU A 47 -14.37 -21.86 23.50
C LEU A 47 -15.01 -20.53 23.91
N GLU A 48 -14.36 -19.41 23.64
CA GLU A 48 -14.90 -18.08 23.90
C GLU A 48 -16.21 -17.85 23.14
N ARG A 49 -16.26 -18.22 21.85
CA ARG A 49 -17.48 -18.15 21.05
C ARG A 49 -18.61 -19.00 21.64
N LEU A 50 -18.31 -20.23 22.05
CA LEU A 50 -19.29 -21.12 22.67
C LEU A 50 -19.74 -20.60 24.04
N ARG A 51 -18.82 -20.06 24.84
CA ARG A 51 -19.10 -19.48 26.15
C ARG A 51 -19.89 -18.18 26.05
N GLY A 52 -19.61 -17.34 25.07
CA GLY A 52 -20.40 -16.14 24.77
C GLY A 52 -21.83 -16.51 24.36
N LYS A 53 -21.97 -17.51 23.50
CA LYS A 53 -23.28 -18.02 23.06
C LYS A 53 -24.09 -18.63 24.21
N SER A 54 -23.45 -19.42 25.10
CA SER A 54 -24.14 -20.00 26.25
C SER A 54 -24.52 -18.95 27.30
N LYS A 55 -23.68 -17.94 27.53
CA LYS A 55 -24.02 -16.78 28.37
C LYS A 55 -25.22 -16.00 27.80
N SER A 56 -25.26 -15.75 26.49
CA SER A 56 -26.42 -15.09 25.88
C SER A 56 -27.70 -15.92 26.01
N PHE A 57 -27.61 -17.25 25.92
CA PHE A 57 -28.78 -18.13 26.12
C PHE A 57 -29.26 -18.19 27.58
N LYS A 58 -28.36 -18.08 28.58
CA LYS A 58 -28.75 -18.03 29.99
C LYS A 58 -29.37 -16.70 30.39
N ASN A 59 -28.88 -15.60 29.82
CA ASN A 59 -29.39 -14.25 30.10
C ASN A 59 -30.62 -13.88 29.26
N GLY A 60 -30.92 -14.64 28.20
CA GLY A 60 -31.97 -14.34 27.21
C GLY A 60 -33.24 -15.17 27.34
N ARG A 61 -33.66 -15.56 28.55
CA ARG A 61 -34.95 -16.25 28.75
C ARG A 61 -36.17 -15.31 28.77
N GLU A 62 -36.00 -13.99 28.60
CA GLU A 62 -37.11 -13.02 28.63
C GLU A 62 -37.08 -11.90 27.57
N GLU A 63 -36.12 -11.84 26.64
CA GLU A 63 -36.19 -10.85 25.55
C GLU A 63 -36.43 -11.52 24.20
N GLU A 64 -37.63 -11.31 23.68
CA GLU A 64 -38.02 -11.58 22.30
C GLU A 64 -36.92 -11.12 21.33
N VAL A 65 -36.70 -11.94 20.30
CA VAL A 65 -35.66 -11.78 19.28
C VAL A 65 -35.84 -10.45 18.53
N ARG A 66 -35.34 -9.35 19.10
CA ARG A 66 -35.05 -8.11 18.36
C ARG A 66 -33.83 -8.36 17.51
N PHE A 67 -34.07 -8.94 16.33
CA PHE A 67 -33.09 -9.03 15.27
C PHE A 67 -32.69 -7.61 14.87
N SER A 68 -31.60 -7.11 15.46
CA SER A 68 -31.06 -5.79 15.15
C SER A 68 -30.44 -5.87 13.77
N LEU A 69 -31.26 -5.62 12.74
CA LEU A 69 -30.90 -5.64 11.32
C LEU A 69 -29.70 -4.72 11.02
N PHE A 70 -29.48 -3.72 11.88
CA PHE A 70 -28.41 -2.73 11.80
C PHE A 70 -27.30 -2.91 12.85
N ALA A 71 -27.26 -4.01 13.63
CA ALA A 71 -26.22 -4.20 14.66
C ALA A 71 -24.78 -4.24 14.07
N GLU A 72 -24.64 -4.72 12.83
CA GLU A 72 -23.37 -4.70 12.11
C GLU A 72 -23.00 -3.28 11.63
N GLU A 73 -24.00 -2.46 11.29
CA GLU A 73 -23.81 -1.08 10.88
C GLU A 73 -23.55 -0.14 12.06
N GLU A 74 -24.17 -0.37 13.21
CA GLU A 74 -23.90 0.36 14.46
C GLU A 74 -22.51 0.04 15.03
N ARG A 75 -22.03 -1.19 14.91
CA ARG A 75 -20.63 -1.55 15.25
C ARG A 75 -19.61 -0.87 14.32
N LYS A 76 -20.02 -0.59 13.09
CA LYS A 76 -19.20 0.09 12.08
C LYS A 76 -19.29 1.62 12.18
N ALA A 77 -20.44 2.15 12.61
CA ALA A 77 -20.66 3.55 12.94
C ALA A 77 -19.99 3.92 14.27
N GLY A 78 -19.96 2.99 15.22
CA GLY A 78 -19.15 3.06 16.44
C GLY A 78 -17.68 2.70 16.22
N SER A 79 -17.29 2.27 15.01
CA SER A 79 -15.87 2.19 14.65
C SER A 79 -15.37 3.61 14.50
N GLU A 80 -14.58 4.06 15.49
CA GLU A 80 -13.92 5.36 15.48
C GLU A 80 -13.39 5.68 14.09
N ASN A 81 -13.71 6.88 13.61
CA ASN A 81 -13.24 7.39 12.33
C ASN A 81 -11.76 7.00 12.14
N PRO A 82 -11.38 6.34 11.03
CA PRO A 82 -10.01 5.85 10.82
C PRO A 82 -8.95 6.95 10.96
N ASP A 83 -9.35 8.22 10.81
CA ASP A 83 -8.48 9.37 11.04
C ASP A 83 -8.29 9.69 12.53
N VAL A 84 -9.29 9.47 13.38
CA VAL A 84 -9.21 9.61 14.85
C VAL A 84 -8.35 8.50 15.45
N ALA A 85 -8.49 7.26 14.97
CA ALA A 85 -7.63 6.15 15.40
C ALA A 85 -6.16 6.37 15.00
N LYS A 86 -5.91 6.96 13.81
CA LYS A 86 -4.56 7.35 13.38
C LYS A 86 -4.01 8.52 14.18
N GLU A 87 -4.83 9.52 14.50
CA GLU A 87 -4.49 10.64 15.38
C GLU A 87 -4.10 10.13 16.78
N ARG A 88 -4.91 9.25 17.37
CA ARG A 88 -4.62 8.65 18.69
C ARG A 88 -3.34 7.83 18.66
N ARG A 89 -3.13 6.99 17.64
CA ARG A 89 -1.87 6.23 17.47
C ARG A 89 -0.66 7.14 17.25
N LYS A 90 -0.81 8.25 16.52
CA LYS A 90 0.26 9.23 16.31
C LYS A 90 0.56 10.01 17.59
N ARG A 91 -0.46 10.30 18.40
CA ARG A 91 -0.34 10.94 19.71
C ARG A 91 0.32 10.00 20.71
N GLU A 92 -0.13 8.76 20.82
CA GLU A 92 0.52 7.72 21.63
C GLU A 92 1.96 7.47 21.20
N ALA A 93 2.25 7.44 19.89
CA ALA A 93 3.62 7.32 19.41
C ALA A 93 4.50 8.52 19.80
N ARG A 94 3.96 9.74 19.73
CA ARG A 94 4.64 10.95 20.20
C ARG A 94 4.79 10.97 21.72
N GLU A 95 3.83 10.43 22.45
CA GLU A 95 3.85 10.36 23.91
C GLU A 95 4.82 9.26 24.40
N LEU A 96 4.95 8.16 23.67
CA LEU A 96 5.98 7.14 23.92
C LEU A 96 7.38 7.66 23.58
N ASP A 97 7.51 8.40 22.48
CA ASP A 97 8.76 9.08 22.08
C ASP A 97 9.15 10.16 23.10
N SER A 98 8.18 10.98 23.51
CA SER A 98 8.35 12.02 24.53
C SER A 98 8.59 11.44 25.93
N SER A 99 7.94 10.34 26.30
CA SER A 99 8.16 9.63 27.58
C SER A 99 9.54 8.98 27.62
N ARG A 100 10.05 8.57 26.46
CA ARG A 100 11.40 8.04 26.31
C ARG A 100 12.48 9.12 26.45
N ASP A 101 12.12 10.39 26.28
CA ASP A 101 12.99 11.55 26.51
C ASP A 101 12.85 12.13 27.94
N TYR A 102 11.65 12.07 28.55
CA TYR A 102 11.36 12.66 29.87
C TYR A 102 11.95 11.91 31.08
N LEU A 103 12.35 10.64 30.93
CA LEU A 103 12.97 9.80 31.97
C LEU A 103 14.49 9.68 31.78
N GLY A 104 15.14 10.75 31.33
CA GLY A 104 16.58 10.74 31.03
C GLY A 104 16.88 9.87 29.82
N GLY A 105 16.22 10.19 28.70
CA GLY A 105 16.41 9.53 27.42
C GLY A 105 17.89 9.30 27.17
N ARG A 106 18.23 8.04 26.82
CA ARG A 106 19.59 7.53 26.59
C ARG A 106 20.52 8.69 26.31
N GLU A 107 21.38 9.00 27.27
CA GLU A 107 22.58 9.77 27.00
C GLU A 107 23.16 9.15 25.73
N ARG A 108 22.96 9.83 24.59
CA ARG A 108 23.66 9.49 23.36
C ARG A 108 25.08 9.70 23.79
N GLN A 109 25.75 8.63 24.23
CA GLN A 109 27.15 8.62 24.56
C GLN A 109 27.79 9.31 23.37
N LYS A 110 28.12 10.59 23.54
CA LYS A 110 28.75 11.37 22.48
C LYS A 110 29.98 10.55 22.22
N ARG A 111 30.06 9.94 21.03
CA ARG A 111 31.24 9.16 20.64
C ARG A 111 32.41 10.05 21.03
N PRO A 112 33.26 9.60 21.96
CA PRO A 112 34.27 10.48 22.51
C PRO A 112 35.14 10.98 21.35
N TRP A 113 35.70 12.18 21.46
CA TRP A 113 36.33 12.90 20.35
C TRP A 113 37.42 12.08 19.61
N TYR A 114 37.99 11.05 20.25
CA TYR A 114 38.95 10.11 19.67
C TYR A 114 38.34 8.91 18.91
N ALA A 115 37.02 8.71 18.99
CA ALA A 115 36.29 7.63 18.33
C ALA A 115 35.58 8.07 17.04
N THR A 116 35.81 9.30 16.59
CA THR A 116 35.37 9.77 15.27
C THR A 116 36.38 9.36 14.21
N GLU A 117 35.91 8.70 13.15
CA GLU A 117 36.69 8.48 11.92
C GLU A 117 37.23 9.82 11.39
N ASP A 118 38.38 9.75 10.72
CA ASP A 118 39.12 10.89 10.17
C ASP A 118 38.19 11.91 9.50
N PRO A 119 38.32 13.22 9.81
CA PRO A 119 37.47 14.25 9.23
C PRO A 119 37.56 14.29 7.69
N GLU A 120 38.70 13.93 7.11
CA GLU A 120 38.89 13.78 5.67
C GLU A 120 38.01 12.66 5.07
N ALA A 121 37.88 11.52 5.74
CA ALA A 121 37.04 10.43 5.29
C ALA A 121 35.56 10.83 5.24
N ARG A 122 35.10 11.67 6.19
CA ARG A 122 33.74 12.20 6.20
C ARG A 122 33.50 13.21 5.07
N LEU A 123 34.46 14.07 4.77
CA LEU A 123 34.35 15.03 3.67
C LEU A 123 34.35 14.32 2.31
N ALA A 124 35.19 13.30 2.13
CA ALA A 124 35.23 12.47 0.93
C ALA A 124 33.91 11.72 0.69
N ALA A 125 33.35 11.07 1.71
CA ALA A 125 32.07 10.36 1.60
C ALA A 125 30.88 11.29 1.22
N ASN A 126 30.89 12.53 1.71
CA ASN A 126 29.88 13.53 1.37
C ASN A 126 30.08 14.13 -0.04
N ALA A 127 31.32 14.23 -0.51
CA ALA A 127 31.63 14.66 -1.87
C ALA A 127 31.23 13.59 -2.90
N ASP A 128 31.53 12.32 -2.63
CA ASP A 128 31.22 11.19 -3.52
C ASP A 128 29.71 10.95 -3.64
N SER A 129 28.96 11.01 -2.53
CA SER A 129 27.50 10.87 -2.58
C SER A 129 26.83 11.98 -3.40
N ARG A 130 27.33 13.22 -3.31
CA ARG A 130 26.82 14.34 -4.11
C ARG A 130 27.22 14.24 -5.58
N LYS A 131 28.39 13.68 -5.88
CA LYS A 131 28.88 13.41 -7.25
C LYS A 131 28.10 12.27 -7.90
N GLN A 132 27.88 11.17 -7.18
CA GLN A 132 27.04 10.04 -7.59
C GLN A 132 25.62 10.49 -7.93
N TRP A 133 25.00 11.33 -7.09
CA TRP A 133 23.66 11.86 -7.39
C TRP A 133 23.60 12.69 -8.68
N ARG A 134 24.64 13.48 -8.97
CA ARG A 134 24.72 14.25 -10.23
C ARG A 134 24.90 13.33 -11.42
N GLU A 135 25.72 12.30 -11.26
CA GLU A 135 26.00 11.32 -12.31
C GLU A 135 24.80 10.42 -12.60
N ASP A 136 24.06 9.98 -11.60
CA ASP A 136 22.82 9.23 -11.76
C ASP A 136 21.75 10.07 -12.47
N LYS A 137 21.64 11.36 -12.15
CA LYS A 137 20.76 12.28 -12.88
C LYS A 137 21.15 12.43 -14.35
N ARG A 138 22.45 12.42 -14.65
CA ARG A 138 22.95 12.48 -16.03
C ARG A 138 22.62 11.17 -16.76
N LYS A 139 22.94 10.02 -16.15
CA LYS A 139 22.59 8.68 -16.67
C LYS A 139 21.09 8.55 -16.93
N HIS A 140 20.24 9.01 -16.02
CA HIS A 140 18.78 9.00 -16.22
C HIS A 140 18.29 9.92 -17.34
N ARG A 141 19.00 11.01 -17.65
CA ARG A 141 18.67 11.90 -18.78
C ARG A 141 19.14 11.33 -20.12
N GLU A 142 20.27 10.63 -20.11
CA GLU A 142 20.90 10.01 -21.28
C GLU A 142 20.35 8.60 -21.56
N ASP A 143 19.55 8.03 -20.66
CA ASP A 143 18.92 6.72 -20.84
C ASP A 143 17.73 6.79 -21.83
N PRO A 144 17.80 6.11 -23.00
CA PRO A 144 16.71 6.09 -23.98
C PRO A 144 15.42 5.48 -23.42
N LEU A 145 15.48 4.55 -22.48
CA LEU A 145 14.30 3.94 -21.83
C LEU A 145 13.56 4.95 -20.93
N ALA A 146 14.30 5.81 -20.23
CA ALA A 146 13.72 6.90 -19.44
C ALA A 146 12.97 7.89 -20.33
N SER A 147 13.50 8.21 -21.51
CA SER A 147 12.82 9.08 -22.48
C SER A 147 11.55 8.45 -23.07
N ALA A 148 11.57 7.15 -23.37
CA ALA A 148 10.45 6.41 -23.94
C ALA A 148 9.27 6.27 -22.96
N SER A 149 9.55 6.04 -21.67
CA SER A 149 8.51 5.98 -20.63
C SER A 149 7.81 7.33 -20.41
N SER A 150 8.54 8.45 -20.48
CA SER A 150 7.98 9.79 -20.28
C SER A 150 6.94 10.20 -21.35
N LYS A 151 7.09 9.71 -22.59
CA LYS A 151 6.12 9.93 -23.68
C LYS A 151 4.81 9.16 -23.46
N LYS A 152 4.89 8.00 -22.81
CA LYS A 152 3.72 7.18 -22.44
C LYS A 152 2.97 7.75 -21.23
N GLU A 153 3.63 8.53 -20.35
CA GLU A 153 3.01 9.13 -19.16
C GLU A 153 2.29 10.46 -19.41
N LYS A 154 2.65 11.24 -20.45
CA LYS A 154 1.96 12.52 -20.74
C LYS A 154 0.49 12.36 -21.14
N SER A 155 0.09 11.21 -21.67
CA SER A 155 -1.33 10.91 -21.98
C SER A 155 -2.15 10.49 -20.75
N VAL A 156 -1.51 10.16 -19.63
CA VAL A 156 -2.17 9.65 -18.40
C VAL A 156 -2.22 10.69 -17.27
N LYS A 157 -1.55 11.84 -17.43
CA LYS A 157 -1.37 12.85 -16.37
C LYS A 157 -2.59 13.71 -16.02
N LYS A 158 -3.73 13.62 -16.71
CA LYS A 158 -4.96 14.32 -16.28
C LYS A 158 -5.72 13.63 -15.14
N THR A 159 -5.34 12.42 -14.71
CA THR A 159 -6.14 11.64 -13.73
C THR A 159 -5.40 11.22 -12.45
N ARG A 160 -4.14 11.63 -12.25
CA ARG A 160 -3.27 11.01 -11.22
C ARG A 160 -2.50 12.01 -10.33
N GLU A 161 -3.17 13.04 -9.82
CA GLU A 161 -2.54 13.96 -8.84
C GLU A 161 -2.61 13.51 -7.37
N LYS A 162 -3.35 12.45 -7.02
CA LYS A 162 -3.59 12.10 -5.59
C LYS A 162 -2.73 11.00 -4.96
N ARG A 163 -1.62 10.53 -5.55
CA ARG A 163 -0.98 9.28 -5.07
C ARG A 163 0.56 9.24 -5.01
N LYS A 164 1.25 10.29 -4.58
CA LYS A 164 2.72 10.21 -4.38
C LYS A 164 3.19 10.76 -3.03
N THR A 165 2.98 9.98 -1.96
CA THR A 165 3.84 9.99 -0.77
C THR A 165 3.81 8.62 -0.07
N SER A 166 4.79 7.74 -0.34
CA SER A 166 5.35 6.77 0.63
C SER A 166 6.26 5.73 -0.07
N SER A 167 7.51 6.11 -0.35
CA SER A 167 8.59 5.13 -0.57
C SER A 167 9.38 4.97 0.73
N LYS A 168 8.90 4.06 1.59
CA LYS A 168 9.70 3.41 2.64
C LYS A 168 9.43 1.92 2.50
N SER A 169 10.44 1.16 2.11
CA SER A 169 10.38 -0.30 1.99
C SER A 169 10.21 -0.91 3.37
N GLN A 170 8.96 -1.01 3.83
CA GLN A 170 8.61 -1.96 4.87
C GLN A 170 8.52 -3.33 4.21
N THR A 171 9.23 -4.31 4.76
CA THR A 171 9.03 -5.73 4.44
C THR A 171 7.61 -6.08 4.88
N THR A 172 6.65 -5.91 3.97
CA THR A 172 5.24 -6.19 4.25
C THR A 172 5.09 -7.67 4.52
N SER A 173 4.46 -8.01 5.63
CA SER A 173 4.17 -9.40 5.98
C SER A 173 3.33 -10.05 4.87
N MET A 174 3.52 -11.35 4.61
CA MET A 174 2.79 -12.09 3.56
C MET A 174 1.26 -11.90 3.64
N ASP A 175 0.72 -11.77 4.85
CA ASP A 175 -0.71 -11.55 5.06
C ASP A 175 -1.17 -10.14 4.65
N GLU A 176 -0.29 -9.14 4.76
CA GLU A 176 -0.59 -7.79 4.27
C GLU A 176 -0.66 -7.77 2.74
N LEU A 177 0.17 -8.56 2.06
CA LEU A 177 0.11 -8.71 0.60
C LEU A 177 -1.17 -9.42 0.15
N ARG A 178 -1.65 -10.42 0.91
CA ARG A 178 -2.96 -11.08 0.64
C ARG A 178 -4.11 -10.10 0.80
N GLN A 179 -4.17 -9.35 1.90
CA GLN A 179 -5.21 -8.34 2.11
C GLN A 179 -5.15 -7.23 1.06
N GLN A 180 -3.95 -6.82 0.64
CA GLN A 180 -3.82 -5.86 -0.46
C GLN A 180 -4.33 -6.42 -1.79
N ARG A 181 -4.09 -7.70 -2.07
CA ARG A 181 -4.64 -8.38 -3.25
C ARG A 181 -6.17 -8.44 -3.18
N GLU A 182 -6.75 -8.91 -2.09
CA GLU A 182 -8.21 -8.96 -1.88
C GLU A 182 -8.86 -7.59 -2.03
N LYS A 183 -8.23 -6.52 -1.50
CA LYS A 183 -8.73 -5.14 -1.68
C LYS A 183 -8.71 -4.68 -3.13
N ARG A 184 -7.70 -5.07 -3.91
CA ARG A 184 -7.64 -4.77 -5.35
C ARG A 184 -8.71 -5.54 -6.12
N GLU A 185 -8.82 -6.84 -5.86
CA GLU A 185 -9.83 -7.70 -6.49
C GLU A 185 -11.26 -7.23 -6.15
N ALA A 186 -11.53 -6.82 -4.91
CA ALA A 186 -12.84 -6.28 -4.52
C ALA A 186 -13.15 -4.95 -5.22
N ALA A 187 -12.16 -4.07 -5.38
CA ALA A 187 -12.34 -2.82 -6.12
C ALA A 187 -12.58 -3.06 -7.62
N GLU A 188 -11.92 -4.06 -8.21
CA GLU A 188 -12.14 -4.47 -9.60
C GLU A 188 -13.51 -5.13 -9.78
N ARG A 189 -13.92 -6.02 -8.86
CA ARG A 189 -15.28 -6.59 -8.85
C ARG A 189 -16.36 -5.52 -8.81
N LYS A 190 -16.23 -4.52 -7.95
CA LYS A 190 -17.17 -3.38 -7.89
C LYS A 190 -17.20 -2.57 -9.19
N ARG A 191 -16.06 -2.38 -9.86
CA ARG A 191 -16.01 -1.72 -11.17
C ARG A 191 -16.70 -2.55 -12.25
N ILE A 192 -16.46 -3.86 -12.27
CA ILE A 192 -17.09 -4.79 -13.20
C ILE A 192 -18.61 -4.81 -12.98
N GLU A 193 -19.06 -4.88 -11.73
CA GLU A 193 -20.47 -4.81 -11.35
C GLU A 193 -21.12 -3.49 -11.78
N ALA A 194 -20.43 -2.35 -11.60
CA ALA A 194 -20.91 -1.06 -12.07
C ALA A 194 -21.05 -1.00 -13.60
N VAL A 195 -20.13 -1.63 -14.35
CA VAL A 195 -20.23 -1.74 -15.81
C VAL A 195 -21.37 -2.67 -16.23
N LEU A 196 -21.52 -3.83 -15.57
CA LEU A 196 -22.58 -4.80 -15.83
C LEU A 196 -23.97 -4.22 -15.53
N SER A 197 -24.13 -3.52 -14.40
CA SER A 197 -25.38 -2.85 -14.04
C SER A 197 -25.73 -1.71 -15.00
N LYS A 198 -24.74 -0.95 -15.48
CA LYS A 198 -24.94 0.07 -16.53
C LYS A 198 -25.39 -0.55 -17.86
N SER A 199 -24.79 -1.67 -18.24
CA SER A 199 -25.13 -2.44 -19.45
C SER A 199 -26.54 -3.05 -19.39
N ASN A 200 -26.99 -3.48 -18.21
CA ASN A 200 -28.35 -4.00 -18.05
C ASN A 200 -29.41 -2.89 -18.08
N ARG A 201 -29.06 -1.66 -17.64
CA ARG A 201 -29.98 -0.52 -17.67
C ARG A 201 -30.28 0.00 -19.09
N SER A 202 -29.34 -0.12 -20.03
CA SER A 202 -29.56 0.26 -21.43
C SER A 202 -30.40 -0.75 -22.22
N LYS A 203 -30.61 -1.97 -21.71
CA LYS A 203 -31.52 -2.95 -22.31
C LYS A 203 -32.96 -2.78 -21.86
N GLN A 204 -33.21 -1.93 -20.86
CA GLN A 204 -34.55 -1.65 -20.31
C GLN A 204 -35.13 -0.29 -20.76
N THR A 205 -34.47 0.48 -21.63
CA THR A 205 -35.07 1.70 -22.18
C THR A 205 -36.21 1.32 -23.14
N PRO A 206 -37.48 1.66 -22.83
CA PRO A 206 -38.57 1.51 -23.78
C PRO A 206 -38.29 2.41 -24.99
N LEU A 207 -38.46 1.86 -26.20
CA LEU A 207 -38.35 2.63 -27.45
C LEU A 207 -39.28 3.87 -27.35
N PRO A 208 -38.79 5.09 -27.59
CA PRO A 208 -39.66 6.25 -27.62
C PRO A 208 -40.56 6.19 -28.86
N ASP A 209 -41.85 6.46 -28.65
CA ASP A 209 -42.88 6.42 -29.69
C ASP A 209 -42.58 7.48 -30.77
N ASP A 210 -42.55 7.07 -32.04
CA ASP A 210 -42.08 7.86 -33.21
C ASP A 210 -42.91 9.14 -33.45
N ARG A 211 -44.01 9.33 -32.71
CA ARG A 211 -44.88 10.52 -32.76
C ARG A 211 -44.35 11.75 -32.03
N SER A 212 -43.25 11.64 -31.28
CA SER A 212 -42.67 12.73 -30.46
C SER A 212 -41.41 13.39 -31.05
N ARG A 213 -41.04 13.03 -32.29
CA ARG A 213 -39.91 13.66 -32.99
C ARG A 213 -40.35 14.98 -33.61
N ASP A 214 -40.12 16.08 -32.89
CA ASP A 214 -40.28 17.44 -33.40
C ASP A 214 -39.35 17.66 -34.60
N TYR A 215 -39.93 17.72 -35.80
CA TYR A 215 -39.28 18.01 -37.08
C TYR A 215 -39.45 19.50 -37.42
N HIS A 216 -38.61 20.38 -36.86
CA HIS A 216 -38.47 21.79 -37.27
C HIS A 216 -37.25 22.39 -36.52
N GLU A 217 -36.30 23.14 -37.08
CA GLU A 217 -36.36 24.19 -38.09
C GLU A 217 -35.03 24.29 -38.86
N GLY A 218 -35.12 24.59 -40.15
CA GLY A 218 -34.01 25.11 -40.92
C GLY A 218 -33.77 26.61 -40.67
N PHE A 219 -32.65 27.07 -41.19
CA PHE A 219 -32.45 28.45 -41.64
C PHE A 219 -32.30 29.55 -40.55
N THR A 220 -31.05 29.85 -40.18
CA THR A 220 -30.67 31.23 -39.85
C THR A 220 -29.46 31.65 -40.69
N ALA A 221 -29.69 32.64 -41.54
CA ALA A 221 -28.72 33.31 -42.39
C ALA A 221 -28.08 34.50 -41.65
N TYR A 222 -26.88 34.87 -42.10
CA TYR A 222 -26.20 36.17 -41.94
C TYR A 222 -25.47 36.50 -40.63
N SER A 223 -24.14 36.62 -40.67
CA SER A 223 -23.43 37.92 -40.65
C SER A 223 -21.90 37.81 -40.47
N GLY A 224 -21.15 38.60 -41.26
CA GLY A 224 -19.90 39.22 -40.81
C GLY A 224 -18.56 38.62 -41.26
N GLY A 225 -18.08 38.99 -42.47
CA GLY A 225 -16.71 38.65 -42.89
C GLY A 225 -16.14 39.52 -44.01
N ARG A 226 -16.11 40.86 -43.85
CA ARG A 226 -15.34 41.73 -44.77
C ARG A 226 -13.85 41.62 -44.47
N ARG A 227 -13.10 40.92 -45.34
CA ARG A 227 -11.63 40.85 -45.33
C ARG A 227 -11.04 42.20 -45.74
N ARG A 228 -10.12 42.72 -44.92
CA ARG A 228 -9.36 43.94 -45.17
C ARG A 228 -8.04 43.53 -45.82
N ASP A 229 -7.93 43.71 -47.14
CA ASP A 229 -6.71 43.41 -47.88
C ASP A 229 -5.82 44.65 -47.99
N LYS A 230 -4.61 44.56 -47.43
CA LYS A 230 -3.53 45.53 -47.60
C LYS A 230 -2.22 44.76 -47.60
N ARG A 231 -1.63 44.52 -48.78
CA ARG A 231 -0.28 44.99 -49.15
C ARG A 231 0.30 44.29 -50.39
N ARG A 232 0.89 45.15 -51.24
CA ARG A 232 2.16 45.02 -52.00
C ARG A 232 2.18 44.30 -53.35
N ARG A 233 2.47 45.07 -54.40
CA ARG A 233 3.70 45.03 -55.26
C ARG A 233 3.64 46.24 -56.22
N ARG A 234 4.65 47.15 -56.25
CA ARG A 234 5.80 47.17 -57.18
C ARG A 234 5.31 46.92 -58.62
N HIS A 235 5.39 47.86 -59.57
CA HIS A 235 6.58 48.56 -60.04
C HIS A 235 6.17 49.82 -60.83
#